data_AF-A0A0R3QXJ7-F1
#
_entry.id   AF-A0A0R3QXJ7-F1
#
_cell.length_a   1.000
_cell.length_b   1.000
_cell.length_c   1.000
_cell.angle_alpha   90.00
_cell.angle_beta   90.00
_cell.angle_gamma   90.00
#
_symmetry.space_group_name_H-M   'P 1'
#
loop_
_entity.id
_entity.type
_entity.pdbx_description
1 polymer ?
#
loop_
_entity_poly.entity_id
_entity_poly.type
_entity_poly.pdbx_seq_one_letter_code
_entity_poly.pdbx_strand_id
1 'polypeptide(L)'
;MRLALWEARHAAALKNYDDAARFYMTLFNDLELEERRKYLDEFVAVLEEMGSANAGSDYSKQIMLLLQSRVLFPHEATVLNASAKFFFVVGRLLEAFDFAQEAVSGSEGLSHIYALVNLENIKSNIMDQWHWAMLNDMNRNAAYASAIELVANWRPESRVLDLGTGTGLLTSIARRLCFHLINSTARLSSWHFKRDVYCCEVDLNMCDIAEKILNEAVIRKHSSEIILEDIGSEKIDVVITETMDCGLLGEGIACSLYDIHTRILSSSPVIVPRCATVYACIIESTAIMDEHVSVFCGCRFASDSVTASYDTSGTLGELEPYWCCSAAEIRGGYKILSKTIEIFAVNFDSRAELYKIVNTGITELRMTPIIRDGTAHCIMAWFSCLLFPGAPLLNTSPETTGCWQQALYPLPKPMSLHRGCICTLKIKAYKDQLLCALRDIVIPEDPEIAENVEQPCSSDNGNNTLLKGKNVEQESKTDKDESSVLPSKRSRHDSDTSTSMIISYKNYASP
;
A
#
# COMPACT_ATOMS: atom_id res chain seq x y z
N MET A 1 -26.74 27.01 -40.74
CA MET A 1 -25.90 27.94 -39.96
C MET A 1 -26.65 28.71 -38.84
N ARG A 2 -27.47 29.76 -39.11
CA ARG A 2 -28.10 30.56 -38.03
C ARG A 2 -29.06 29.79 -37.11
N LEU A 3 -29.77 28.79 -37.66
CA LEU A 3 -30.70 27.95 -36.89
C LEU A 3 -29.95 27.04 -35.90
N ALA A 4 -28.98 26.25 -36.38
CA ALA A 4 -28.19 25.34 -35.54
C ALA A 4 -27.45 26.06 -34.39
N LEU A 5 -26.88 27.25 -34.65
CA LEU A 5 -26.25 28.05 -33.60
C LEU A 5 -27.26 28.52 -32.55
N TRP A 6 -28.45 28.94 -32.97
CA TRP A 6 -29.52 29.33 -32.06
C TRP A 6 -30.01 28.14 -31.23
N GLU A 7 -30.22 26.98 -31.87
CA GLU A 7 -30.61 25.72 -31.22
C GLU A 7 -29.57 25.28 -30.19
N ALA A 8 -28.27 25.35 -30.53
CA ALA A 8 -27.18 25.01 -29.63
C ALA A 8 -27.18 25.89 -28.37
N ARG A 9 -27.21 27.22 -28.55
CA ARG A 9 -27.23 28.18 -27.43
C ARG A 9 -28.52 28.07 -26.61
N HIS A 10 -29.65 27.83 -27.25
CA HIS A 10 -30.93 27.66 -26.58
C HIS A 10 -30.94 26.39 -25.72
N ALA A 11 -30.48 25.27 -26.27
CA ALA A 11 -30.34 24.01 -25.53
C ALA A 11 -29.37 24.16 -24.35
N ALA A 12 -28.23 24.83 -24.53
CA ALA A 12 -27.28 25.11 -23.46
C ALA A 12 -27.89 25.96 -22.35
N ALA A 13 -28.66 27.00 -22.70
CA ALA A 13 -29.38 27.84 -21.73
C ALA A 13 -30.44 27.05 -20.92
N LEU A 14 -31.02 26.02 -21.51
CA LEU A 14 -31.93 25.07 -20.85
C LEU A 14 -31.20 23.96 -20.08
N LYS A 15 -29.86 23.98 -20.01
CA LYS A 15 -29.00 22.94 -19.43
C LYS A 15 -29.16 21.56 -20.08
N ASN A 16 -29.65 21.52 -21.31
CA ASN A 16 -29.70 20.31 -22.13
C ASN A 16 -28.40 20.21 -22.94
N TYR A 17 -27.31 19.88 -22.24
CA TYR A 17 -25.95 19.94 -22.79
C TYR A 17 -25.69 18.88 -23.87
N ASP A 18 -26.32 17.70 -23.78
CA ASP A 18 -26.23 16.66 -24.80
C ASP A 18 -26.73 17.15 -26.16
N ASP A 19 -27.92 17.78 -26.18
CA ASP A 19 -28.50 18.31 -27.42
C ASP A 19 -27.74 19.55 -27.91
N ALA A 20 -27.30 20.41 -26.98
CA ALA A 20 -26.46 21.56 -27.30
C ALA A 20 -25.17 21.15 -28.02
N ALA A 21 -24.48 20.12 -27.51
CA ALA A 21 -23.27 19.58 -28.12
C ALA A 21 -23.54 19.05 -29.54
N ARG A 22 -24.63 18.32 -29.75
CA ARG A 22 -25.00 17.83 -31.10
C ARG A 22 -25.32 18.95 -32.09
N PHE A 23 -26.00 20.02 -31.64
CA PHE A 23 -26.27 21.17 -32.49
C PHE A 23 -24.98 21.94 -32.86
N TYR A 24 -24.03 22.07 -31.93
CA TYR A 24 -22.69 22.59 -32.26
C TYR A 24 -21.94 21.70 -33.26
N MET A 25 -21.97 20.39 -33.08
CA MET A 25 -21.36 19.45 -34.04
C MET A 25 -21.98 19.56 -35.44
N THR A 26 -23.31 19.71 -35.51
CA THR A 26 -24.03 19.95 -36.77
C THR A 26 -23.60 21.26 -37.41
N LEU A 27 -23.48 22.33 -36.61
CA LEU A 27 -22.98 23.62 -37.07
C LEU A 27 -21.56 23.50 -37.62
N PHE A 28 -20.66 22.77 -36.95
CA PHE A 28 -19.26 22.64 -37.38
C PHE A 28 -19.09 21.87 -38.68
N ASN A 29 -19.95 20.89 -38.97
CA ASN A 29 -19.92 20.16 -40.25
C ASN A 29 -20.14 21.08 -41.46
N ASP A 30 -20.89 22.16 -41.29
CA ASP A 30 -21.17 23.14 -42.34
C ASP A 30 -20.13 24.28 -42.42
N LEU A 31 -19.15 24.32 -41.51
CA LEU A 31 -18.19 25.41 -41.36
C LEU A 31 -16.75 24.98 -41.68
N GLU A 32 -15.98 25.91 -42.23
CA GLU A 32 -14.52 25.82 -42.36
C GLU A 32 -13.83 26.00 -40.99
N LEU A 33 -12.62 25.47 -40.84
CA LEU A 33 -11.90 25.42 -39.55
C LEU A 33 -11.78 26.80 -38.86
N GLU A 34 -11.46 27.86 -39.61
CA GLU A 34 -11.33 29.22 -39.06
C GLU A 34 -12.66 29.76 -38.51
N GLU A 35 -13.79 29.37 -39.12
CA GLU A 35 -15.11 29.79 -38.66
C GLU A 35 -15.58 28.96 -37.48
N ARG A 36 -15.20 27.68 -37.41
CA ARG A 36 -15.46 26.82 -36.25
C ARG A 36 -14.86 27.38 -34.97
N ARG A 37 -13.62 27.89 -35.04
CA ARG A 37 -12.89 28.47 -33.90
C ARG A 37 -13.65 29.60 -33.20
N LYS A 38 -14.50 30.33 -33.91
CA LYS A 38 -15.32 31.42 -33.34
C LYS A 38 -16.33 30.94 -32.29
N TYR A 39 -16.73 29.68 -32.34
CA TYR A 39 -17.71 29.09 -31.43
C TYR A 39 -17.12 27.99 -30.55
N LEU A 40 -15.80 27.83 -30.57
CA LEU A 40 -15.12 26.73 -29.90
C LEU A 40 -15.22 26.84 -28.38
N ASP A 41 -15.02 28.03 -27.83
CA ASP A 41 -15.11 28.26 -26.38
C ASP A 41 -16.52 27.97 -25.85
N GLU A 42 -17.56 28.32 -26.62
CA GLU A 42 -18.95 28.01 -26.27
C GLU A 42 -19.21 26.50 -26.29
N PHE A 43 -18.67 25.80 -27.29
CA PHE A 43 -18.79 24.35 -27.39
C PHE A 43 -18.03 23.63 -26.26
N VAL A 44 -16.79 24.07 -25.95
CA VAL A 44 -16.00 23.51 -24.84
C VAL A 44 -16.70 23.70 -23.51
N ALA A 45 -17.29 24.88 -23.26
CA ALA A 45 -18.08 25.10 -22.05
C ALA A 45 -19.26 24.11 -21.93
N VAL A 46 -19.94 23.81 -23.05
CA VAL A 46 -20.98 22.78 -23.07
C VAL A 46 -20.42 21.38 -22.75
N LEU A 47 -19.26 21.02 -23.30
CA LEU A 47 -18.61 19.74 -23.01
C LEU A 47 -18.23 19.58 -21.53
N GLU A 48 -17.69 20.64 -20.91
CA GLU A 48 -17.29 20.63 -19.50
C GLU A 48 -18.49 20.52 -18.54
N GLU A 49 -19.58 21.23 -18.84
CA GLU A 49 -20.82 21.16 -18.07
C GLU A 49 -21.52 19.81 -18.20
N MET A 50 -21.49 19.21 -19.41
CA MET A 50 -22.02 17.88 -19.67
C MET A 50 -21.32 16.80 -18.83
N GLY A 51 -20.01 16.92 -18.62
CA GLY A 51 -19.24 16.02 -17.75
C GLY A 51 -19.62 16.14 -16.26
N SER A 52 -20.08 17.31 -15.83
CA SER A 52 -20.42 17.60 -14.42
C SER A 52 -21.86 17.20 -14.05
N ALA A 53 -22.79 17.19 -15.01
CA ALA A 53 -24.21 16.93 -14.76
C ALA A 53 -24.58 15.43 -14.65
N ASN A 54 -23.69 14.53 -15.10
CA ASN A 54 -24.02 13.12 -15.37
C ASN A 54 -23.31 12.12 -14.45
N ALA A 55 -22.89 12.54 -13.26
CA ALA A 55 -22.23 11.70 -12.25
C ALA A 55 -23.12 10.47 -11.91
N GLY A 56 -22.79 9.31 -12.50
CA GLY A 56 -23.47 8.04 -12.29
C GLY A 56 -24.22 7.45 -13.50
N SER A 57 -24.00 7.95 -14.73
CA SER A 57 -24.70 7.49 -15.95
C SER A 57 -23.77 6.88 -17.01
N ASP A 58 -24.35 6.23 -18.03
CA ASP A 58 -23.66 5.72 -19.22
C ASP A 58 -22.99 6.85 -20.02
N TYR A 59 -21.65 6.89 -19.97
CA TYR A 59 -20.83 7.90 -20.63
C TYR A 59 -20.62 7.67 -22.13
N SER A 60 -21.21 6.62 -22.72
CA SER A 60 -20.96 6.23 -24.12
C SER A 60 -21.27 7.36 -25.11
N LYS A 61 -22.34 8.13 -24.87
CA LYS A 61 -22.71 9.26 -25.73
C LYS A 61 -21.71 10.41 -25.66
N GLN A 62 -21.23 10.71 -24.46
CA GLN A 62 -20.24 11.77 -24.23
C GLN A 62 -18.88 11.39 -24.79
N ILE A 63 -18.45 10.13 -24.61
CA ILE A 63 -17.24 9.59 -25.23
C ILE A 63 -17.35 9.71 -26.76
N MET A 64 -18.46 9.30 -27.36
CA MET A 64 -18.67 9.42 -28.80
C MET A 64 -18.63 10.88 -29.28
N LEU A 65 -19.24 11.81 -28.54
CA LEU A 65 -19.18 13.24 -28.87
C LEU A 65 -17.76 13.81 -28.79
N LEU A 66 -16.97 13.42 -27.79
CA LEU A 66 -15.56 13.81 -27.67
C LEU A 66 -14.69 13.21 -28.77
N LEU A 67 -14.92 11.94 -29.14
CA LEU A 67 -14.23 11.33 -30.27
C LEU A 67 -14.58 12.04 -31.59
N GLN A 68 -15.83 12.41 -31.79
CA GLN A 68 -16.24 13.18 -32.97
C GLN A 68 -15.66 14.60 -32.96
N SER A 69 -15.60 15.27 -31.81
CA SER A 69 -14.99 16.60 -31.72
C SER A 69 -13.49 16.54 -32.03
N ARG A 70 -12.79 15.47 -31.62
CA ARG A 70 -11.40 15.18 -32.02
C ARG A 70 -11.24 14.99 -33.53
N VAL A 71 -12.24 14.47 -34.25
CA VAL A 71 -12.16 14.40 -35.72
C VAL A 71 -12.23 15.80 -36.35
N LEU A 72 -13.06 16.68 -35.78
CA LEU A 72 -13.20 18.06 -36.28
C LEU A 72 -12.06 18.99 -35.84
N PHE A 73 -11.45 18.70 -34.69
CA PHE A 73 -10.42 19.49 -34.02
C PHE A 73 -9.30 18.58 -33.47
N PRO A 74 -8.50 17.94 -34.34
CA PRO A 74 -7.58 16.89 -33.92
C PRO A 74 -6.45 17.36 -33.00
N HIS A 75 -5.98 18.60 -33.15
CA HIS A 75 -4.84 19.14 -32.40
C HIS A 75 -5.18 20.44 -31.66
N GLU A 76 -6.47 20.72 -31.49
CA GLU A 76 -6.92 21.96 -30.85
C GLU A 76 -6.83 21.80 -29.32
N ALA A 77 -5.91 22.53 -28.70
CA ALA A 77 -5.53 22.30 -27.32
C ALA A 77 -6.68 22.48 -26.30
N THR A 78 -7.65 23.34 -26.58
CA THR A 78 -8.83 23.52 -25.72
C THR A 78 -9.74 22.28 -25.72
N VAL A 79 -9.92 21.64 -26.88
CA VAL A 79 -10.67 20.38 -27.00
C VAL A 79 -9.91 19.22 -26.37
N LEU A 80 -8.58 19.17 -26.57
CA LEU A 80 -7.71 18.20 -25.92
C LEU A 80 -7.78 18.31 -24.39
N ASN A 81 -7.71 19.52 -23.86
CA ASN A 81 -7.78 19.77 -22.42
C ASN A 81 -9.16 19.41 -21.84
N ALA A 82 -10.24 19.74 -22.55
CA ALA A 82 -11.60 19.34 -22.16
C ALA A 82 -11.77 17.82 -22.15
N SER A 83 -11.19 17.14 -23.15
CA SER A 83 -11.16 15.67 -23.23
C SER A 83 -10.40 15.08 -22.05
N ALA A 84 -9.21 15.61 -21.75
CA ALA A 84 -8.41 15.19 -20.60
C ALA A 84 -9.17 15.28 -19.28
N LYS A 85 -9.84 16.42 -19.01
CA LYS A 85 -10.70 16.57 -17.82
C LYS A 85 -11.81 15.53 -17.77
N PHE A 86 -12.48 15.29 -18.89
CA PHE A 86 -13.56 14.32 -18.95
C PHE A 86 -13.06 12.89 -18.65
N PHE A 87 -11.99 12.45 -19.32
CA PHE A 87 -11.41 11.13 -19.11
C PHE A 87 -10.92 10.94 -17.67
N PHE A 88 -10.40 12.01 -17.05
CA PHE A 88 -10.04 12.01 -15.64
C PHE A 88 -11.25 11.76 -14.72
N VAL A 89 -12.35 12.47 -14.94
CA VAL A 89 -13.59 12.33 -14.13
C VAL A 89 -14.21 10.93 -14.25
N VAL A 90 -14.14 10.31 -15.43
CA VAL A 90 -14.68 8.96 -15.64
C VAL A 90 -13.71 7.83 -15.23
N GLY A 91 -12.55 8.17 -14.66
CA GLY A 91 -11.58 7.20 -14.14
C GLY A 91 -10.65 6.57 -15.19
N ARG A 92 -10.61 7.10 -16.41
CA ARG A 92 -9.72 6.66 -17.49
C ARG A 92 -8.44 7.51 -17.51
N LEU A 93 -7.58 7.24 -16.53
CA LEU A 93 -6.48 8.14 -16.17
C LEU A 93 -5.36 8.16 -17.21
N LEU A 94 -5.06 7.03 -17.88
CA LEU A 94 -4.04 6.99 -18.93
C LEU A 94 -4.44 7.81 -20.16
N GLU A 95 -5.69 7.67 -20.61
CA GLU A 95 -6.21 8.46 -21.73
C GLU A 95 -6.27 9.94 -21.35
N ALA A 96 -6.69 10.25 -20.12
CA ALA A 96 -6.66 11.61 -19.61
C ALA A 96 -5.25 12.21 -19.66
N PHE A 97 -4.24 11.43 -19.25
CA PHE A 97 -2.83 11.83 -19.28
C PHE A 97 -2.34 12.06 -20.71
N ASP A 98 -2.61 11.14 -21.64
CA ASP A 98 -2.20 11.25 -23.03
C ASP A 98 -2.81 12.52 -23.69
N PHE A 99 -4.10 12.80 -23.43
CA PHE A 99 -4.75 14.02 -23.92
C PHE A 99 -4.21 15.30 -23.26
N ALA A 100 -3.91 15.28 -21.96
CA ALA A 100 -3.35 16.43 -21.27
C ALA A 100 -1.94 16.75 -21.78
N GLN A 101 -1.13 15.73 -22.05
CA GLN A 101 0.21 15.91 -22.61
C GLN A 101 0.17 16.47 -24.04
N GLU A 102 -0.75 15.99 -24.87
CA GLU A 102 -0.98 16.54 -26.22
C GLU A 102 -1.46 18.00 -26.12
N ALA A 103 -2.39 18.31 -25.20
CA ALA A 103 -2.90 19.66 -24.99
C ALA A 103 -1.80 20.64 -24.60
N VAL A 104 -0.91 20.27 -23.66
CA VAL A 104 0.23 21.09 -23.24
C VAL A 104 1.20 21.32 -24.39
N SER A 105 1.49 20.29 -25.17
CA SER A 105 2.42 20.36 -26.31
C SER A 105 1.91 21.24 -27.45
N GLY A 106 0.59 21.34 -27.62
CA GLY A 106 -0.08 22.10 -28.69
C GLY A 106 -0.67 23.45 -28.29
N SER A 107 -0.40 23.95 -27.08
CA SER A 107 -0.98 25.20 -26.56
C SER A 107 0.05 26.29 -26.27
N GLU A 108 -0.39 27.55 -26.34
CA GLU A 108 0.37 28.73 -25.92
C GLU A 108 -0.52 29.67 -25.09
N GLY A 109 0.10 30.59 -24.33
CA GLY A 109 -0.63 31.61 -23.57
C GLY A 109 -1.54 31.03 -22.48
N LEU A 110 -2.78 31.52 -22.40
CA LEU A 110 -3.71 31.16 -21.32
C LEU A 110 -4.18 29.69 -21.41
N SER A 111 -4.41 29.16 -22.61
CA SER A 111 -4.81 27.76 -22.79
C SER A 111 -3.71 26.80 -22.35
N HIS A 112 -2.44 27.19 -22.50
CA HIS A 112 -1.29 26.43 -22.00
C HIS A 112 -1.27 26.33 -20.49
N ILE A 113 -1.55 27.43 -19.79
CA ILE A 113 -1.63 27.44 -18.32
C ILE A 113 -2.75 26.48 -17.85
N TYR A 114 -3.93 26.51 -18.48
CA TYR A 114 -5.01 25.59 -18.14
C TYR A 114 -4.69 24.12 -18.43
N ALA A 115 -3.97 23.84 -19.53
CA ALA A 115 -3.53 22.49 -19.86
C ALA A 115 -2.47 21.97 -18.86
N LEU A 116 -1.52 22.82 -18.44
CA LEU A 116 -0.52 22.47 -17.44
C LEU A 116 -1.14 22.14 -16.08
N VAL A 117 -2.07 22.97 -15.59
CA VAL A 117 -2.76 22.72 -14.32
C VAL A 117 -3.48 21.38 -14.37
N ASN A 118 -4.17 21.10 -15.48
CA ASN A 118 -4.88 19.83 -15.65
C ASN A 118 -3.91 18.63 -15.70
N LEU A 119 -2.80 18.75 -16.44
CA LEU A 119 -1.77 17.71 -16.51
C LEU A 119 -1.19 17.39 -15.13
N GLU A 120 -0.87 18.40 -14.32
CA GLU A 120 -0.32 18.20 -12.98
C GLU A 120 -1.34 17.58 -12.02
N ASN A 121 -2.62 17.95 -12.12
CA ASN A 121 -3.69 17.29 -11.37
C ASN A 121 -3.82 15.81 -11.76
N ILE A 122 -3.79 15.49 -13.05
CA ILE A 122 -3.88 14.11 -13.55
C ILE A 122 -2.66 13.30 -13.07
N LYS A 123 -1.44 13.83 -13.21
CA LYS A 123 -0.20 13.18 -12.74
C LYS A 123 -0.26 12.83 -11.26
N SER A 124 -0.77 13.75 -10.44
CA SER A 124 -0.84 13.58 -8.98
C SER A 124 -1.86 12.51 -8.54
N ASN A 125 -2.74 12.07 -9.45
CA ASN A 125 -3.80 11.10 -9.18
C ASN A 125 -3.68 9.84 -10.06
N ILE A 126 -2.66 9.74 -10.92
CA ILE A 126 -2.48 8.59 -11.81
C ILE A 126 -2.11 7.33 -11.04
N MET A 127 -1.52 7.47 -9.86
CA MET A 127 -1.24 6.41 -8.91
C MET A 127 -0.87 7.05 -7.57
N ASP A 128 -0.99 6.28 -6.49
CA ASP A 128 -0.63 6.76 -5.15
C ASP A 128 0.82 7.23 -5.06
N GLN A 129 1.07 8.22 -4.19
CA GLN A 129 2.36 8.90 -4.08
C GLN A 129 3.52 7.94 -3.75
N TRP A 130 3.26 6.87 -3.00
CA TRP A 130 4.28 5.87 -2.68
C TRP A 130 4.82 5.14 -3.91
N HIS A 131 4.06 5.04 -5.01
CA HIS A 131 4.53 4.35 -6.21
C HIS A 131 5.66 5.12 -6.86
N TRP A 132 5.60 6.46 -6.82
CA TRP A 132 6.70 7.30 -7.27
C TRP A 132 7.94 7.12 -6.40
N ALA A 133 7.77 7.04 -5.07
CA ALA A 133 8.88 6.77 -4.16
C ALA A 133 9.51 5.39 -4.43
N MET A 134 8.70 4.35 -4.62
CA MET A 134 9.17 2.99 -4.95
C MET A 134 9.91 2.93 -6.29
N LEU A 135 9.39 3.59 -7.33
CA LEU A 135 10.07 3.66 -8.63
C LEU A 135 11.41 4.39 -8.56
N ASN A 136 11.52 5.41 -7.69
CA ASN A 136 12.75 6.16 -7.47
C ASN A 136 13.72 5.49 -6.47
N ASP A 137 13.30 4.44 -5.76
CA ASP A 137 14.17 3.71 -4.84
C ASP A 137 15.12 2.77 -5.61
N MET A 138 16.25 3.33 -6.00
CA MET A 138 17.29 2.62 -6.74
C MET A 138 17.83 1.40 -5.99
N ASN A 139 17.90 1.45 -4.66
CA ASN A 139 18.46 0.36 -3.85
C ASN A 139 17.50 -0.83 -3.82
N ARG A 140 16.22 -0.57 -3.57
CA ARG A 140 15.14 -1.56 -3.66
C ARG A 140 15.15 -2.21 -5.05
N ASN A 141 15.11 -1.39 -6.10
CA ASN A 141 14.97 -1.87 -7.47
C ASN A 141 16.19 -2.70 -7.91
N ALA A 142 17.40 -2.29 -7.53
CA ALA A 142 18.62 -3.06 -7.80
C ALA A 142 18.69 -4.37 -7.01
N ALA A 143 18.21 -4.40 -5.76
CA ALA A 143 18.16 -5.61 -4.95
C ALA A 143 17.20 -6.65 -5.57
N TYR A 144 15.99 -6.23 -5.97
CA TYR A 144 15.04 -7.10 -6.68
C TYR A 144 15.61 -7.59 -8.00
N ALA A 145 16.21 -6.71 -8.81
CA ALA A 145 16.85 -7.11 -10.06
C ALA A 145 17.94 -8.16 -9.85
N SER A 146 18.79 -7.98 -8.84
CA SER A 146 19.85 -8.95 -8.50
C SER A 146 19.27 -10.29 -8.07
N ALA A 147 18.21 -10.29 -7.25
CA ALA A 147 17.56 -11.52 -6.80
C ALA A 147 16.91 -12.28 -7.97
N ILE A 148 16.16 -11.58 -8.82
CA ILE A 148 15.52 -12.15 -10.01
C ILE A 148 16.57 -12.73 -10.97
N GLU A 149 17.70 -12.05 -11.16
CA GLU A 149 18.83 -12.54 -11.95
C GLU A 149 19.41 -13.85 -11.38
N LEU A 150 19.66 -13.89 -10.07
CA LEU A 150 20.21 -15.08 -9.43
C LEU A 150 19.26 -16.28 -9.56
N VAL A 151 17.95 -16.07 -9.39
CA VAL A 151 16.94 -17.12 -9.58
C VAL A 151 16.90 -17.59 -11.02
N ALA A 152 16.86 -16.68 -12.01
CA ALA A 152 16.81 -17.02 -13.42
C ALA A 152 18.08 -17.77 -13.89
N ASN A 153 19.26 -17.44 -13.35
CA ASN A 153 20.49 -18.17 -13.62
C ASN A 153 20.48 -19.58 -13.02
N TRP A 154 19.91 -19.74 -11.83
CA TRP A 154 19.85 -21.01 -11.13
C TRP A 154 18.76 -21.95 -11.67
N ARG A 155 17.58 -21.41 -12.00
CA ARG A 155 16.41 -22.13 -12.52
C ARG A 155 15.80 -21.42 -13.74
N PRO A 156 16.47 -21.43 -14.91
CA PRO A 156 15.99 -20.73 -16.10
C PRO A 156 14.69 -21.30 -16.67
N GLU A 157 14.39 -22.58 -16.41
CA GLU A 157 13.18 -23.25 -16.90
C GLU A 157 11.97 -23.05 -15.98
N SER A 158 12.05 -22.16 -14.98
CA SER A 158 10.96 -21.89 -14.05
C SER A 158 9.84 -21.05 -14.66
N ARG A 159 8.60 -21.38 -14.30
CA ARG A 159 7.42 -20.55 -14.56
C ARG A 159 7.25 -19.55 -13.42
N VAL A 160 7.03 -18.29 -13.76
CA VAL A 160 7.09 -17.19 -12.79
C VAL A 160 5.73 -16.52 -12.66
N LEU A 161 5.34 -16.12 -11.45
CA LEU A 161 4.19 -15.26 -11.19
C LEU A 161 4.59 -14.08 -10.31
N ASP A 162 4.38 -12.88 -10.82
CA ASP A 162 4.51 -11.62 -10.07
C ASP A 162 3.15 -11.22 -9.46
N LEU A 163 3.08 -11.14 -8.14
CA LEU A 163 1.85 -10.84 -7.39
C LEU A 163 1.84 -9.37 -6.96
N GLY A 164 0.77 -8.65 -7.31
CA GLY A 164 0.69 -7.21 -7.08
C GLY A 164 1.73 -6.51 -7.94
N THR A 165 1.65 -6.70 -9.25
CA THR A 165 2.71 -6.25 -10.16
C THR A 165 2.84 -4.73 -10.23
N GLY A 166 1.81 -3.99 -9.76
CA GLY A 166 1.79 -2.54 -9.75
C GLY A 166 2.01 -2.00 -11.16
N THR A 167 3.11 -1.28 -11.37
CA THR A 167 3.47 -0.73 -12.69
C THR A 167 4.04 -1.75 -13.67
N GLY A 168 4.20 -3.02 -13.27
CA GLY A 168 4.84 -4.04 -14.06
C GLY A 168 6.37 -4.02 -14.00
N LEU A 169 6.99 -3.24 -13.09
CA LEU A 169 8.45 -3.10 -13.00
C LEU A 169 9.15 -4.44 -12.77
N LEU A 170 8.72 -5.23 -11.78
CA LEU A 170 9.38 -6.50 -11.44
C LEU A 170 9.18 -7.55 -12.53
N THR A 171 7.97 -7.61 -13.10
CA THR A 171 7.68 -8.42 -14.29
C THR A 171 8.55 -8.02 -15.48
N SER A 172 8.71 -6.72 -15.74
CA SER A 172 9.58 -6.21 -16.79
C SER A 172 11.03 -6.61 -16.58
N ILE A 173 11.52 -6.61 -15.33
CA ILE A 173 12.85 -7.11 -14.98
C ILE A 173 12.95 -8.61 -15.27
N ALA A 174 11.99 -9.42 -14.82
CA ALA A 174 11.96 -10.86 -15.05
C ALA A 174 11.90 -11.23 -16.54
N ARG A 175 11.24 -10.41 -17.37
CA ARG A 175 11.17 -10.53 -18.84
C ARG A 175 12.28 -9.82 -19.59
N ARG A 176 13.15 -9.07 -18.90
CA ARG A 176 14.24 -8.22 -19.45
C ARG A 176 13.80 -7.06 -20.36
N LEU A 177 12.59 -6.56 -20.20
CA LEU A 177 12.11 -5.41 -21.00
C LEU A 177 12.79 -4.09 -20.57
N CYS A 178 13.13 -3.94 -19.28
CA CYS A 178 13.75 -2.72 -18.72
C CYS A 178 15.27 -2.80 -18.44
N PHE A 179 16.01 -3.76 -19.01
CA PHE A 179 17.44 -3.97 -18.67
C PHE A 179 18.34 -2.74 -18.93
N HIS A 180 17.97 -1.88 -19.88
CA HIS A 180 18.72 -0.66 -20.22
C HIS A 180 18.64 0.43 -19.15
N LEU A 181 17.68 0.36 -18.22
CA LEU A 181 17.41 1.41 -17.24
C LEU A 181 18.02 1.15 -15.86
N ILE A 182 18.50 -0.08 -15.58
CA ILE A 182 18.81 -0.51 -14.19
C ILE A 182 20.30 -0.52 -13.87
N ASN A 183 21.23 -0.58 -14.84
CA ASN A 183 22.63 -0.11 -14.70
C ASN A 183 23.47 -0.43 -15.97
N SER A 184 24.30 0.53 -16.38
CA SER A 184 25.15 0.49 -17.58
C SER A 184 26.45 -0.34 -17.43
N THR A 185 26.60 -1.11 -16.35
CA THR A 185 27.88 -1.75 -15.97
C THR A 185 27.83 -3.27 -15.86
N ALA A 186 26.66 -3.91 -15.99
CA ALA A 186 26.55 -5.36 -16.02
C ALA A 186 26.84 -5.89 -17.42
N ARG A 187 28.05 -6.44 -17.58
CA ARG A 187 28.47 -7.20 -18.75
C ARG A 187 27.45 -8.29 -19.08
N LEU A 188 27.03 -8.34 -20.34
CA LEU A 188 26.25 -9.37 -21.03
C LEU A 188 26.43 -10.78 -20.43
N SER A 189 25.51 -11.20 -19.57
CA SER A 189 25.24 -12.61 -19.26
C SER A 189 23.80 -12.92 -19.72
N SER A 190 23.59 -14.07 -20.36
CA SER A 190 22.32 -14.47 -20.98
C SER A 190 21.33 -15.07 -19.96
N TRP A 191 21.07 -14.40 -18.84
CA TRP A 191 20.14 -14.84 -17.79
C TRP A 191 18.67 -14.50 -18.11
N HIS A 192 17.80 -15.43 -18.50
CA HIS A 192 16.36 -15.11 -18.54
C HIS A 192 15.53 -16.33 -18.20
N PHE A 193 14.33 -16.10 -17.67
CA PHE A 193 13.34 -17.17 -17.58
C PHE A 193 12.93 -17.56 -19.00
N LYS A 194 13.15 -18.81 -19.35
CA LYS A 194 12.86 -19.37 -20.68
C LYS A 194 11.42 -19.81 -20.83
N ARG A 195 10.67 -19.85 -19.74
CA ARG A 195 9.24 -20.13 -19.71
C ARG A 195 8.44 -18.86 -19.39
N ASP A 196 7.14 -19.02 -19.32
CA ASP A 196 6.19 -17.94 -19.12
C ASP A 196 6.41 -17.20 -17.79
N VAL A 197 6.35 -15.88 -17.86
CA VAL A 197 6.33 -14.96 -16.72
C VAL A 197 4.95 -14.30 -16.71
N TYR A 198 4.13 -14.65 -15.72
CA TYR A 198 2.80 -14.10 -15.51
C TYR A 198 2.86 -12.98 -14.46
N CYS A 199 1.84 -12.11 -14.46
CA CYS A 199 1.68 -11.08 -13.46
C CYS A 199 0.20 -10.83 -13.19
N CYS A 200 -0.13 -10.45 -11.96
CA CYS A 200 -1.49 -10.07 -11.59
C CYS A 200 -1.53 -8.73 -10.84
N GLU A 201 -2.64 -8.04 -11.01
CA GLU A 201 -2.96 -6.79 -10.32
C GLU A 201 -4.47 -6.69 -10.14
N VAL A 202 -4.90 -6.05 -9.05
CA VAL A 202 -6.31 -5.85 -8.72
C VAL A 202 -6.76 -4.42 -9.04
N ASP A 203 -5.87 -3.44 -8.91
CA ASP A 203 -6.20 -2.06 -9.27
C ASP A 203 -6.24 -1.92 -10.80
N LEU A 204 -7.41 -1.55 -11.33
CA LEU A 204 -7.63 -1.48 -12.78
C LEU A 204 -6.75 -0.44 -13.47
N ASN A 205 -6.45 0.66 -12.80
CA ASN A 205 -5.60 1.70 -13.36
C ASN A 205 -4.13 1.26 -13.36
N MET A 206 -3.66 0.57 -12.32
CA MET A 206 -2.35 -0.08 -12.32
C MET A 206 -2.26 -1.18 -13.37
N CYS A 207 -3.33 -1.95 -13.60
CA CYS A 207 -3.41 -2.91 -14.71
C CYS A 207 -3.18 -2.20 -16.05
N ASP A 208 -3.88 -1.10 -16.32
CA ASP A 208 -3.73 -0.35 -17.57
C ASP A 208 -2.30 0.19 -17.74
N ILE A 209 -1.68 0.69 -16.66
CA ILE A 209 -0.29 1.16 -16.64
C ILE A 209 0.68 0.01 -16.97
N ALA A 210 0.54 -1.12 -16.27
CA ALA A 210 1.38 -2.29 -16.47
C ALA A 210 1.22 -2.89 -17.88
N GLU A 211 0.00 -2.97 -18.40
CA GLU A 211 -0.26 -3.43 -19.78
C GLU A 211 0.41 -2.53 -20.82
N LYS A 212 0.38 -1.19 -20.62
CA LYS A 212 1.06 -0.22 -21.49
C LYS A 212 2.59 -0.38 -21.43
N ILE A 213 3.16 -0.66 -20.25
CA ILE A 213 4.61 -0.84 -20.05
C ILE A 213 5.10 -2.18 -20.58
N LEU A 214 4.37 -3.26 -20.29
CA LEU A 214 4.72 -4.64 -20.66
C LEU A 214 4.36 -4.99 -22.10
N ASN A 215 3.46 -4.21 -22.71
CA ASN A 215 2.87 -4.47 -24.03
C ASN A 215 2.19 -5.85 -24.12
N GLU A 216 1.60 -6.31 -23.01
CA GLU A 216 0.90 -7.58 -22.88
C GLU A 216 -0.18 -7.47 -21.80
N ALA A 217 -1.17 -8.36 -21.83
CA ALA A 217 -2.27 -8.37 -20.86
C ALA A 217 -1.79 -8.78 -19.45
N VAL A 218 -2.33 -8.11 -18.44
CA VAL A 218 -2.14 -8.43 -17.02
C VAL A 218 -3.33 -9.26 -16.53
N ILE A 219 -3.10 -10.19 -15.61
CA ILE A 219 -4.20 -10.91 -14.96
C ILE A 219 -4.88 -9.95 -13.97
N ARG A 220 -6.01 -9.36 -14.39
CA ARG A 220 -6.79 -8.39 -13.62
C ARG A 220 -7.62 -9.06 -12.52
N LYS A 221 -6.95 -9.68 -11.54
CA LYS A 221 -7.56 -10.45 -10.44
C LYS A 221 -6.75 -10.31 -9.16
N HIS A 222 -7.42 -10.43 -8.02
CA HIS A 222 -6.71 -10.64 -6.76
C HIS A 222 -6.06 -12.04 -6.76
N SER A 223 -4.93 -12.20 -6.05
CA SER A 223 -4.15 -13.45 -6.00
C SER A 223 -5.00 -14.67 -5.58
N SER A 224 -5.98 -14.47 -4.69
CA SER A 224 -6.92 -15.50 -4.22
C SER A 224 -7.87 -16.02 -5.30
N GLU A 225 -8.08 -15.27 -6.37
CA GLU A 225 -9.02 -15.59 -7.45
C GLU A 225 -8.34 -16.22 -8.67
N ILE A 226 -7.00 -16.23 -8.69
CA ILE A 226 -6.21 -16.81 -9.77
C ILE A 226 -6.40 -18.33 -9.78
N ILE A 227 -6.83 -18.87 -10.92
CA ILE A 227 -6.93 -20.32 -11.17
C ILE A 227 -5.83 -20.78 -12.12
N LEU A 228 -5.63 -22.09 -12.26
CA LEU A 228 -4.55 -22.62 -13.10
C LEU A 228 -4.72 -22.21 -14.57
N GLU A 229 -5.94 -22.08 -15.05
CA GLU A 229 -6.27 -21.68 -16.41
C GLU A 229 -5.77 -20.27 -16.74
N ASP A 230 -5.79 -19.35 -15.76
CA ASP A 230 -5.28 -17.99 -15.93
C ASP A 230 -3.76 -17.97 -16.16
N ILE A 231 -3.07 -19.01 -15.69
CA ILE A 231 -1.63 -19.19 -15.74
C ILE A 231 -1.26 -20.43 -16.56
N GLY A 232 -1.92 -20.68 -17.70
CA GLY A 232 -1.52 -21.71 -18.66
C GLY A 232 -1.68 -23.17 -18.20
N SER A 233 -2.54 -23.43 -17.21
CA SER A 233 -2.92 -24.75 -16.69
C SER A 233 -1.79 -25.60 -16.10
N GLU A 234 -0.66 -24.99 -15.77
CA GLU A 234 0.50 -25.61 -15.11
C GLU A 234 0.80 -24.88 -13.78
N LYS A 235 1.58 -25.50 -12.89
CA LYS A 235 1.98 -24.91 -11.60
C LYS A 235 3.09 -23.85 -11.76
N ILE A 236 3.19 -22.93 -10.82
CA ILE A 236 4.23 -21.89 -10.76
C ILE A 236 5.42 -22.35 -9.90
N ASP A 237 6.64 -22.06 -10.35
CA ASP A 237 7.87 -22.43 -9.66
C ASP A 237 8.51 -21.25 -8.91
N VAL A 238 8.31 -20.03 -9.38
CA VAL A 238 8.87 -18.82 -8.78
C VAL A 238 7.77 -17.80 -8.58
N VAL A 239 7.67 -17.26 -7.36
CA VAL A 239 6.78 -16.15 -7.04
C VAL A 239 7.64 -14.93 -6.75
N ILE A 240 7.30 -13.82 -7.39
CA ILE A 240 7.84 -12.51 -7.07
C ILE A 240 6.69 -11.72 -6.45
N THR A 241 6.95 -11.01 -5.35
CA THR A 241 5.98 -10.10 -4.76
C THR A 241 6.68 -8.97 -4.04
N GLU A 242 6.01 -7.83 -3.96
CA GLU A 242 6.37 -6.74 -3.08
C GLU A 242 5.18 -6.19 -2.29
N THR A 243 4.22 -7.06 -1.96
CA THR A 243 3.02 -6.69 -1.17
C THR A 243 3.33 -6.62 0.33
N MET A 244 4.35 -5.85 0.72
CA MET A 244 4.74 -5.62 2.11
C MET A 244 4.41 -4.18 2.47
N ASP A 245 4.12 -3.90 3.73
CA ASP A 245 3.93 -2.54 4.22
C ASP A 245 5.05 -2.16 5.23
N CYS A 246 4.96 -0.99 5.87
CA CYS A 246 5.95 -0.56 6.87
C CYS A 246 6.07 -1.53 8.08
N GLY A 247 5.01 -2.29 8.39
CA GLY A 247 4.97 -3.33 9.42
C GLY A 247 5.12 -4.76 8.90
N LEU A 248 5.60 -4.92 7.66
CA LEU A 248 5.78 -6.18 6.92
C LEU A 248 4.48 -6.88 6.48
N LEU A 249 3.49 -7.06 7.37
CA LEU A 249 2.33 -7.91 7.12
C LEU A 249 1.08 -7.18 6.60
N GLY A 250 1.01 -5.85 6.70
CA GLY A 250 -0.20 -5.04 6.53
C GLY A 250 -0.86 -5.12 5.15
N GLU A 251 -0.09 -5.46 4.11
CA GLU A 251 -0.60 -5.71 2.75
C GLU A 251 -0.96 -7.17 2.48
N GLY A 252 -0.97 -8.01 3.52
CA GLY A 252 -1.46 -9.38 3.43
C GLY A 252 -0.52 -10.36 2.74
N ILE A 253 0.80 -10.08 2.65
CA ILE A 253 1.80 -10.98 2.05
C ILE A 253 1.67 -12.43 2.55
N ALA A 254 1.52 -12.63 3.86
CA ALA A 254 1.42 -13.96 4.44
C ALA A 254 0.14 -14.69 4.00
N CYS A 255 -0.97 -13.97 3.89
CA CYS A 255 -2.26 -14.50 3.42
C CYS A 255 -2.18 -14.90 1.95
N SER A 256 -1.70 -14.00 1.09
CA SER A 256 -1.53 -14.23 -0.35
C SER A 256 -0.60 -15.42 -0.62
N LEU A 257 0.57 -15.46 0.04
CA LEU A 257 1.53 -16.54 -0.14
C LEU A 257 1.02 -17.88 0.40
N TYR A 258 0.32 -17.89 1.55
CA TYR A 258 -0.26 -19.12 2.08
C TYR A 258 -1.27 -19.71 1.11
N ASP A 259 -2.16 -18.87 0.59
CA ASP A 259 -3.24 -19.29 -0.30
C ASP A 259 -2.70 -19.86 -1.63
N ILE A 260 -1.81 -19.16 -2.33
CA ILE A 260 -1.21 -19.66 -3.57
C ILE A 260 -0.40 -20.94 -3.35
N HIS A 261 0.29 -21.08 -2.20
CA HIS A 261 1.00 -22.31 -1.82
C HIS A 261 0.07 -23.51 -1.77
N THR A 262 -1.20 -23.30 -1.42
CA THR A 262 -2.19 -24.37 -1.34
C THR A 262 -2.79 -24.73 -2.70
N ARG A 263 -2.87 -23.77 -3.64
CA ARG A 263 -3.67 -23.91 -4.87
C ARG A 263 -2.86 -23.98 -6.16
N ILE A 264 -1.80 -23.19 -6.33
CA ILE A 264 -1.18 -22.96 -7.66
C ILE A 264 0.35 -23.13 -7.73
N LEU A 265 1.05 -23.21 -6.59
CA LEU A 265 2.50 -23.42 -6.60
C LEU A 265 2.91 -24.89 -6.82
N SER A 266 4.10 -25.08 -7.39
CA SER A 266 4.73 -26.39 -7.57
C SER A 266 5.22 -26.96 -6.22
N SER A 267 5.81 -28.17 -6.24
CA SER A 267 6.23 -28.85 -5.00
C SER A 267 7.47 -28.25 -4.35
N SER A 268 8.24 -27.44 -5.08
CA SER A 268 9.47 -26.79 -4.61
C SER A 268 9.54 -25.37 -5.15
N PRO A 269 8.61 -24.49 -4.71
CA PRO A 269 8.59 -23.12 -5.19
C PRO A 269 9.74 -22.32 -4.59
N VAL A 270 10.04 -21.20 -5.23
CA VAL A 270 10.97 -20.18 -4.76
C VAL A 270 10.19 -18.89 -4.61
N ILE A 271 10.22 -18.28 -3.44
CA ILE A 271 9.56 -16.99 -3.21
C ILE A 271 10.61 -15.89 -3.09
N VAL A 272 10.36 -14.77 -3.77
CA VAL A 272 11.13 -13.53 -3.70
C VAL A 272 10.18 -12.44 -3.21
N PRO A 273 10.29 -11.96 -1.95
CA PRO A 273 11.34 -12.25 -0.96
C PRO A 273 11.28 -13.66 -0.34
N ARG A 274 12.44 -14.22 0.03
CA ARG A 274 12.54 -15.54 0.66
C ARG A 274 12.20 -15.52 2.15
N CYS A 275 12.72 -14.54 2.89
CA CYS A 275 12.40 -14.38 4.30
C CYS A 275 12.55 -12.93 4.75
N ALA A 276 11.90 -12.61 5.86
CA ALA A 276 11.93 -11.29 6.48
C ALA A 276 12.10 -11.38 7.99
N THR A 277 12.75 -10.36 8.55
CA THR A 277 12.97 -10.22 9.99
C THR A 277 12.62 -8.80 10.40
N VAL A 278 11.72 -8.67 11.38
CA VAL A 278 11.28 -7.39 11.95
C VAL A 278 12.09 -7.14 13.23
N TYR A 279 12.63 -5.93 13.31
CA TYR A 279 13.37 -5.40 14.44
C TYR A 279 12.56 -4.29 15.11
N ALA A 280 12.76 -4.09 16.41
CA ALA A 280 12.19 -2.96 17.11
C ALA A 280 13.10 -2.41 18.21
N CYS A 281 12.90 -1.15 18.53
CA CYS A 281 13.47 -0.47 19.70
C CYS A 281 12.44 0.47 20.33
N ILE A 282 12.64 0.78 21.62
CA ILE A 282 11.82 1.75 22.35
C ILE A 282 12.45 3.14 22.16
N ILE A 283 11.61 4.13 21.83
CA ILE A 283 12.04 5.51 21.58
C ILE A 283 11.34 6.53 22.48
N GLU A 284 12.07 7.62 22.75
CA GLU A 284 11.56 8.86 23.32
C GLU A 284 11.28 9.85 22.18
N SER A 285 10.03 10.27 22.02
CA SER A 285 9.64 11.42 21.21
C SER A 285 8.29 11.95 21.68
N THR A 286 8.26 13.14 22.25
CA THR A 286 7.02 13.77 22.72
C THR A 286 6.09 14.11 21.55
N ALA A 287 6.64 14.39 20.36
CA ALA A 287 5.83 14.72 19.19
C ALA A 287 4.89 13.57 18.80
N ILE A 288 5.34 12.32 18.84
CA ILE A 288 4.47 11.16 18.58
C ILE A 288 3.29 11.14 19.56
N MET A 289 3.55 11.49 20.83
CA MET A 289 2.49 11.57 21.83
C MET A 289 1.46 12.65 21.50
N ASP A 290 1.92 13.83 21.08
CA ASP A 290 1.09 14.97 20.72
C ASP A 290 0.18 14.69 19.51
N GLU A 291 0.65 13.90 18.54
CA GLU A 291 -0.14 13.52 17.36
C GLU A 291 -1.24 12.48 17.68
N HIS A 292 -1.06 11.69 18.75
CA HIS A 292 -1.92 10.54 19.05
C HIS A 292 -2.83 10.73 20.26
N VAL A 293 -2.59 11.77 21.06
CA VAL A 293 -3.34 12.03 22.29
C VAL A 293 -3.69 13.48 22.45
N SER A 294 -4.98 13.71 22.68
CA SER A 294 -5.54 15.02 23.00
C SER A 294 -5.91 15.11 24.48
N VAL A 295 -5.68 16.28 25.09
CA VAL A 295 -6.14 16.59 26.45
C VAL A 295 -7.21 17.67 26.36
N PHE A 296 -8.41 17.33 26.82
CA PHE A 296 -9.55 18.26 26.84
C PHE A 296 -10.22 18.20 28.22
N CYS A 297 -10.39 19.36 28.86
CA CYS A 297 -10.96 19.48 30.21
C CYS A 297 -10.28 18.59 31.27
N GLY A 298 -8.96 18.35 31.16
CA GLY A 298 -8.20 17.47 32.06
C GLY A 298 -8.37 15.97 31.78
N CYS A 299 -9.21 15.59 30.80
CA CYS A 299 -9.35 14.23 30.32
C CYS A 299 -8.42 13.98 29.14
N ARG A 300 -7.80 12.79 29.11
CA ARG A 300 -6.88 12.35 28.06
C ARG A 300 -7.62 11.40 27.12
N PHE A 301 -7.59 11.70 25.83
CA PHE A 301 -8.22 10.91 24.77
C PHE A 301 -7.11 10.37 23.86
N ALA A 302 -7.11 9.06 23.62
CA ALA A 302 -6.25 8.39 22.66
C ALA A 302 -7.15 7.64 21.67
N SER A 303 -6.74 7.55 20.41
CA SER A 303 -7.42 6.69 19.42
C SER A 303 -7.33 5.22 19.84
N ASP A 304 -8.36 4.44 19.53
CA ASP A 304 -8.37 3.00 19.77
C ASP A 304 -7.21 2.30 19.04
N SER A 305 -6.75 2.82 17.89
CA SER A 305 -5.56 2.35 17.15
C SER A 305 -4.28 2.38 17.99
N VAL A 306 -4.11 3.39 18.86
CA VAL A 306 -2.97 3.48 19.79
C VAL A 306 -3.02 2.34 20.81
N THR A 307 -4.23 1.96 21.21
CA THR A 307 -4.45 0.90 22.20
C THR A 307 -4.62 -0.49 21.57
N ALA A 308 -4.65 -0.61 20.25
CA ALA A 308 -4.92 -1.86 19.53
C ALA A 308 -3.94 -2.98 19.93
N SER A 309 -2.66 -2.64 20.12
CA SER A 309 -1.65 -3.60 20.58
C SER A 309 -1.80 -4.02 22.06
N TYR A 310 -2.56 -3.24 22.85
CA TYR A 310 -2.74 -3.43 24.29
C TYR A 310 -4.07 -4.10 24.65
N ASP A 311 -5.11 -3.90 23.85
CA ASP A 311 -6.40 -4.56 24.04
C ASP A 311 -6.35 -6.05 23.66
N THR A 312 -6.98 -6.87 24.49
CA THR A 312 -7.09 -8.33 24.32
C THR A 312 -8.53 -8.79 24.13
N SER A 313 -9.49 -7.87 24.12
CA SER A 313 -10.92 -8.17 24.24
C SER A 313 -11.80 -7.73 23.07
N GLY A 314 -11.34 -6.81 22.21
CA GLY A 314 -12.08 -6.34 21.03
C GLY A 314 -11.93 -7.19 19.77
N THR A 315 -12.88 -7.08 18.85
CA THR A 315 -12.75 -7.48 17.44
C THR A 315 -11.62 -6.66 16.79
N LEU A 316 -10.41 -7.22 16.77
CA LEU A 316 -9.22 -6.63 16.12
C LEU A 316 -9.37 -6.32 14.62
N GLY A 317 -10.47 -6.76 14.00
CA GLY A 317 -10.58 -6.87 12.55
C GLY A 317 -10.55 -5.55 11.76
N GLU A 318 -10.59 -4.39 12.40
CA GLU A 318 -10.72 -3.08 11.71
C GLU A 318 -9.76 -1.98 12.23
N LEU A 319 -8.91 -2.24 13.23
CA LEU A 319 -8.02 -1.22 13.77
C LEU A 319 -6.62 -1.30 13.16
N GLU A 320 -6.10 -0.16 12.71
CA GLU A 320 -4.70 -0.04 12.29
C GLU A 320 -3.76 -0.24 13.49
N PRO A 321 -2.89 -1.26 13.47
CA PRO A 321 -2.08 -1.65 14.62
C PRO A 321 -0.90 -0.72 14.91
N TYR A 322 -0.50 0.08 13.93
CA TYR A 322 0.63 1.00 13.98
C TYR A 322 0.41 2.18 13.03
N TRP A 323 1.17 3.25 13.25
CA TRP A 323 1.25 4.40 12.37
C TRP A 323 2.51 4.31 11.50
N CYS A 324 2.38 4.40 10.17
CA CYS A 324 3.53 4.47 9.28
C CYS A 324 4.06 5.90 9.21
N CYS A 325 5.34 6.08 9.53
CA CYS A 325 6.01 7.38 9.48
C CYS A 325 7.49 7.18 9.16
N SER A 326 8.06 8.06 8.32
CA SER A 326 9.50 8.12 8.14
C SER A 326 10.15 8.64 9.42
N ALA A 327 11.06 7.87 10.02
CA ALA A 327 11.73 8.25 11.25
C ALA A 327 12.49 9.58 11.11
N ALA A 328 12.96 9.91 9.89
CA ALA A 328 13.62 11.17 9.58
C ALA A 328 12.65 12.39 9.62
N GLU A 329 11.35 12.16 9.50
CA GLU A 329 10.31 13.19 9.47
C GLU A 329 9.64 13.42 10.84
N ILE A 330 10.01 12.64 11.86
CA ILE A 330 9.48 12.81 13.22
C ILE A 330 9.86 14.21 13.74
N ARG A 331 8.84 15.04 14.02
CA ARG A 331 9.01 16.41 14.52
C ARG A 331 9.85 16.44 15.79
N GLY A 332 10.94 17.21 15.77
CA GLY A 332 11.86 17.31 16.92
C GLY A 332 12.76 16.09 17.14
N GLY A 333 12.71 15.11 16.23
CA GLY A 333 13.50 13.88 16.29
C GLY A 333 13.03 12.91 17.37
N TYR A 334 13.88 11.91 17.61
CA TYR A 334 13.64 10.87 18.60
C TYR A 334 14.96 10.42 19.24
N LYS A 335 14.88 9.78 20.42
CA LYS A 335 16.03 9.13 21.07
C LYS A 335 15.74 7.65 21.27
N ILE A 336 16.65 6.80 20.83
CA ILE A 336 16.60 5.37 21.10
C ILE A 336 16.95 5.13 22.57
N LEU A 337 16.04 4.46 23.30
CA LEU A 337 16.15 4.13 24.73
C LEU A 337 16.59 2.69 24.99
N SER A 338 16.27 1.75 24.08
CA SER A 338 16.55 0.33 24.25
C SER A 338 17.49 -0.23 23.19
N LYS A 339 18.04 -1.42 23.43
CA LYS A 339 18.74 -2.18 22.39
C LYS A 339 17.73 -2.61 21.32
N THR A 340 18.10 -2.45 20.05
CA THR A 340 17.36 -3.06 18.94
C THR A 340 17.34 -4.58 19.08
N ILE A 341 16.15 -5.17 19.03
CA ILE A 341 15.95 -6.61 19.12
C ILE A 341 15.13 -7.11 17.94
N GLU A 342 15.34 -8.37 17.57
CA GLU A 342 14.43 -9.09 16.68
C GLU A 342 13.14 -9.41 17.40
N ILE A 343 12.02 -9.02 16.80
CA ILE A 343 10.68 -9.20 17.36
C ILE A 343 9.80 -10.17 16.59
N PHE A 344 10.09 -10.42 15.31
CA PHE A 344 9.36 -11.35 14.46
C PHE A 344 10.24 -11.78 13.28
N ALA A 345 10.11 -13.02 12.84
CA ALA A 345 10.76 -13.53 11.64
C ALA A 345 9.84 -14.51 10.91
N VAL A 346 9.91 -14.52 9.58
CA VAL A 346 9.11 -15.41 8.74
C VAL A 346 9.92 -15.89 7.55
N ASN A 347 9.89 -17.20 7.31
CA ASN A 347 10.34 -17.80 6.06
C ASN A 347 9.15 -17.95 5.10
N PHE A 348 9.14 -17.17 4.03
CA PHE A 348 8.06 -17.17 3.06
C PHE A 348 7.99 -18.47 2.25
N ASP A 349 9.10 -19.20 2.08
CA ASP A 349 9.09 -20.55 1.46
C ASP A 349 8.37 -21.60 2.35
N SER A 350 8.16 -21.30 3.64
CA SER A 350 7.63 -22.24 4.63
C SER A 350 6.11 -22.14 4.75
N ARG A 351 5.38 -22.98 3.99
CA ARG A 351 3.92 -23.11 4.12
C ARG A 351 3.45 -23.33 5.56
N ALA A 352 4.23 -24.03 6.39
CA ALA A 352 3.89 -24.30 7.78
C ALA A 352 3.97 -23.05 8.67
N GLU A 353 4.93 -22.15 8.43
CA GLU A 353 5.02 -20.86 9.13
C GLU A 353 3.89 -19.93 8.68
N LEU A 354 3.67 -19.84 7.36
CA LEU A 354 2.54 -19.10 6.79
C LEU A 354 1.19 -19.56 7.35
N TYR A 355 0.99 -20.88 7.46
CA TYR A 355 -0.20 -21.46 8.07
C TYR A 355 -0.43 -20.95 9.50
N LYS A 356 0.63 -20.92 10.32
CA LYS A 356 0.55 -20.45 11.72
C LYS A 356 0.14 -18.98 11.76
N ILE A 357 0.74 -18.13 10.94
CA ILE A 357 0.40 -16.69 10.89
C ILE A 357 -1.08 -16.49 10.51
N VAL A 358 -1.54 -17.18 9.46
CA VAL A 358 -2.88 -16.95 8.88
C VAL A 358 -4.00 -17.59 9.71
N ASN A 359 -3.79 -18.79 10.25
CA ASN A 359 -4.88 -19.59 10.84
C ASN A 359 -4.87 -19.61 12.37
N THR A 360 -3.69 -19.68 13.00
CA THR A 360 -3.60 -19.81 14.47
C THR A 360 -3.20 -18.51 15.16
N GLY A 361 -2.46 -17.65 14.45
CA GLY A 361 -1.71 -16.55 15.04
C GLY A 361 -0.45 -17.04 15.78
N ILE A 362 0.47 -16.12 15.99
CA ILE A 362 1.70 -16.30 16.75
C ILE A 362 1.69 -15.26 17.87
N THR A 363 2.08 -15.66 19.08
CA THR A 363 2.28 -14.74 20.20
C THR A 363 3.63 -15.03 20.85
N GLU A 364 4.48 -14.01 20.94
CA GLU A 364 5.81 -14.10 21.54
C GLU A 364 6.04 -13.01 22.57
N LEU A 365 6.95 -13.28 23.50
CA LEU A 365 7.49 -12.28 24.44
C LEU A 365 8.98 -12.11 24.15
N ARG A 366 9.42 -10.87 24.00
CA ARG A 366 10.82 -10.53 23.73
C ARG A 366 11.31 -9.51 24.75
N MET A 367 12.50 -9.75 25.30
CA MET A 367 13.10 -8.87 26.30
C MET A 367 14.06 -7.89 25.63
N THR A 368 13.93 -6.59 25.92
CA THR A 368 14.82 -5.54 25.40
C THR A 368 15.48 -4.78 26.56
N PRO A 369 16.82 -4.80 26.67
CA PRO A 369 17.54 -4.01 27.66
C PRO A 369 17.46 -2.52 27.36
N ILE A 370 17.27 -1.72 28.40
CA ILE A 370 17.29 -0.25 28.34
C ILE A 370 18.73 0.23 28.46
N ILE A 371 19.19 0.92 27.42
CA ILE A 371 20.58 1.37 27.27
C ILE A 371 20.79 2.80 27.76
N ARG A 372 19.71 3.56 28.00
CA ARG A 372 19.77 4.91 28.58
C ARG A 372 18.48 5.29 29.29
N ASP A 373 18.61 6.22 30.23
CA ASP A 373 17.46 6.84 30.88
C ASP A 373 16.64 7.67 29.89
N GLY A 374 15.32 7.70 30.09
CA GLY A 374 14.42 8.52 29.29
C GLY A 374 12.96 8.21 29.54
N THR A 375 12.09 8.85 28.77
CA THR A 375 10.64 8.59 28.78
C THR A 375 10.24 7.89 27.48
N ALA A 376 9.82 6.64 27.59
CA ALA A 376 9.29 5.89 26.46
C ALA A 376 7.96 6.46 26.00
N HIS A 377 7.87 6.73 24.70
CA HIS A 377 6.66 7.24 24.05
C HIS A 377 6.15 6.28 22.98
N CYS A 378 7.03 5.52 22.35
CA CYS A 378 6.68 4.66 21.21
C CYS A 378 7.65 3.47 21.11
N ILE A 379 7.18 2.35 20.55
CA ILE A 379 8.02 1.30 20.00
C ILE A 379 8.11 1.55 18.50
N MET A 380 9.31 1.72 17.97
CA MET A 380 9.55 1.86 16.53
C MET A 380 10.05 0.52 15.98
N ALA A 381 9.45 0.08 14.88
CA ALA A 381 9.80 -1.15 14.21
C ALA A 381 10.08 -0.94 12.72
N TRP A 382 10.91 -1.82 12.17
CA TRP A 382 11.28 -1.88 10.76
C TRP A 382 11.70 -3.31 10.45
N PHE A 383 11.98 -3.62 9.18
CA PHE A 383 12.36 -4.96 8.79
C PHE A 383 13.54 -5.01 7.83
N SER A 384 14.12 -6.19 7.72
CA SER A 384 15.01 -6.53 6.62
C SER A 384 14.49 -7.77 5.89
N CYS A 385 14.63 -7.79 4.57
CA CYS A 385 14.21 -8.90 3.72
C CYS A 385 15.41 -9.47 2.95
N LEU A 386 15.61 -10.78 3.11
CA LEU A 386 16.47 -11.53 2.21
C LEU A 386 15.65 -11.92 0.98
N LEU A 387 15.92 -11.26 -0.14
CA LEU A 387 15.19 -11.52 -1.38
C LEU A 387 15.52 -12.91 -1.94
N PHE A 388 16.80 -13.21 -2.10
CA PHE A 388 17.32 -14.50 -2.52
C PHE A 388 18.78 -14.65 -2.03
N PRO A 389 19.28 -15.87 -1.72
CA PRO A 389 20.67 -16.05 -1.31
C PRO A 389 21.67 -15.49 -2.33
N GLY A 390 22.54 -14.58 -1.88
CA GLY A 390 23.52 -13.88 -2.72
C GLY A 390 23.05 -12.51 -3.25
N ALA A 391 21.76 -12.17 -3.14
CA ALA A 391 21.27 -10.83 -3.42
C ALA A 391 21.55 -9.87 -2.24
N PRO A 392 21.62 -8.55 -2.49
CA PRO A 392 21.66 -7.56 -1.42
C PRO A 392 20.46 -7.69 -0.47
N LEU A 393 20.70 -7.47 0.82
CA LEU A 393 19.64 -7.43 1.83
C LEU A 393 18.86 -6.12 1.69
N LEU A 394 17.54 -6.20 1.55
CA LEU A 394 16.67 -5.03 1.63
C LEU A 394 16.47 -4.68 3.11
N ASN A 395 16.65 -3.42 3.49
CA ASN A 395 16.59 -2.98 4.88
C ASN A 395 15.86 -1.64 5.00
N THR A 396 14.83 -1.61 5.83
CA THR A 396 13.96 -0.45 6.08
C THR A 396 14.28 0.25 7.39
N SER A 397 15.49 0.04 7.94
CA SER A 397 15.93 0.71 9.16
C SER A 397 15.89 2.23 9.01
N PRO A 398 15.70 2.97 10.13
CA PRO A 398 15.67 4.43 10.09
C PRO A 398 17.02 5.06 9.69
N GLU A 399 18.07 4.25 9.52
CA GLU A 399 19.40 4.69 9.06
C GLU A 399 19.55 4.60 7.53
N THR A 400 18.66 3.89 6.84
CA THR A 400 18.68 3.78 5.38
C THR A 400 17.86 4.89 4.74
N THR A 401 18.26 5.28 3.53
CA THR A 401 17.47 6.13 2.65
C THR A 401 16.71 5.24 1.68
N GLY A 402 15.38 5.27 1.70
CA GLY A 402 14.53 4.48 0.82
C GLY A 402 13.07 4.94 0.86
N CYS A 403 12.21 4.27 0.11
CA CYS A 403 10.78 4.59 0.06
C CYS A 403 10.00 4.12 1.30
N TRP A 404 10.58 3.23 2.10
CA TRP A 404 9.92 2.62 3.24
C TRP A 404 9.89 3.51 4.47
N GLN A 405 8.70 3.59 5.07
CA GLN A 405 8.49 4.16 6.39
C GLN A 405 8.74 3.13 7.49
N GLN A 406 8.79 3.57 8.74
CA GLN A 406 8.86 2.72 9.92
C GLN A 406 7.47 2.58 10.55
N ALA A 407 7.21 1.42 11.15
CA ALA A 407 6.00 1.17 11.92
C ALA A 407 6.16 1.71 13.35
N LEU A 408 5.31 2.64 13.74
CA LEU A 408 5.29 3.24 15.07
C LEU A 408 4.12 2.67 15.87
N TYR A 409 4.41 2.12 17.05
CA TYR A 409 3.43 1.68 18.04
C TYR A 409 3.45 2.66 19.21
N PRO A 410 2.60 3.71 19.22
CA PRO A 410 2.59 4.66 20.32
C PRO A 410 2.16 3.99 21.63
N LEU A 411 2.77 4.39 22.73
CA LEU A 411 2.36 3.91 24.06
C LEU A 411 1.08 4.63 24.49
N PRO A 412 0.12 3.92 25.14
CA PRO A 412 -1.08 4.55 25.67
C PRO A 412 -0.78 5.67 26.67
N LYS A 413 0.33 5.55 27.41
CA LYS A 413 0.86 6.53 28.36
C LYS A 413 2.39 6.52 28.34
N PRO A 414 3.04 7.70 28.43
CA PRO A 414 4.49 7.77 28.57
C PRO A 414 4.97 7.00 29.80
N MET A 415 6.15 6.40 29.70
CA MET A 415 6.69 5.55 30.76
C MET A 415 8.16 5.89 31.01
N SER A 416 8.51 6.22 32.25
CA SER A 416 9.90 6.47 32.63
C SER A 416 10.69 5.16 32.63
N LEU A 417 11.80 5.14 31.89
CA LEU A 417 12.71 4.02 31.80
C LEU A 417 14.09 4.42 32.33
N HIS A 418 14.72 3.51 33.05
CA HIS A 418 16.07 3.68 33.56
C HIS A 418 17.03 2.71 32.87
N ARG A 419 18.25 3.16 32.61
CA ARG A 419 19.34 2.35 32.09
C ARG A 419 19.55 1.13 32.99
N GLY A 420 19.70 -0.03 32.36
CA GLY A 420 19.84 -1.31 33.06
C GLY A 420 18.51 -2.03 33.31
N CYS A 421 17.37 -1.35 33.23
CA CYS A 421 16.08 -2.04 33.21
C CYS A 421 15.95 -2.95 31.98
N ILE A 422 15.12 -3.97 32.09
CA ILE A 422 14.72 -4.81 30.97
C ILE A 422 13.22 -4.67 30.77
N CYS A 423 12.79 -4.33 29.56
CA CYS A 423 11.39 -4.29 29.19
C CYS A 423 10.97 -5.56 28.46
N THR A 424 9.76 -6.03 28.71
CA THR A 424 9.15 -7.14 27.95
C THR A 424 8.20 -6.57 26.90
N LEU A 425 8.47 -6.88 25.63
CA LEU A 425 7.59 -6.62 24.51
C LEU A 425 6.75 -7.88 24.24
N LYS A 426 5.44 -7.71 24.08
CA LYS A 426 4.52 -8.74 23.60
C LYS A 426 4.21 -8.51 22.14
N ILE A 427 4.51 -9.51 21.32
CA ILE A 427 4.29 -9.49 19.89
C ILE A 427 3.17 -10.46 19.55
N LYS A 428 2.28 -10.02 18.68
CA LYS A 428 1.30 -10.91 18.06
C LYS A 428 1.32 -10.70 16.55
N ALA A 429 1.45 -11.80 15.80
CA ALA A 429 1.29 -11.80 14.36
C ALA A 429 0.06 -12.65 14.00
N TYR A 430 -0.90 -12.08 13.29
CA TYR A 430 -2.08 -12.80 12.83
C TYR A 430 -2.59 -12.19 11.53
N LYS A 431 -2.70 -13.01 10.48
CA LYS A 431 -3.05 -12.57 9.12
C LYS A 431 -2.15 -11.42 8.65
N ASP A 432 -2.73 -10.24 8.46
CA ASP A 432 -2.16 -8.99 8.00
C ASP A 432 -1.69 -8.08 9.15
N GLN A 433 -1.84 -8.50 10.41
CA GLN A 433 -1.54 -7.66 11.56
C GLN A 433 -0.27 -8.11 12.29
N LEU A 434 0.63 -7.16 12.54
CA LEU A 434 1.74 -7.29 13.49
C LEU A 434 1.55 -6.28 14.63
N LEU A 435 1.28 -6.77 15.83
CA LEU A 435 1.06 -5.97 17.04
C LEU A 435 2.27 -6.04 17.94
N CYS A 436 2.63 -4.91 18.55
CA CYS A 436 3.72 -4.83 19.51
C CYS A 436 3.32 -3.95 20.70
N ALA A 437 3.35 -4.52 21.91
CA ALA A 437 3.02 -3.80 23.14
C ALA A 437 4.07 -3.99 24.22
N LEU A 438 4.38 -2.92 24.95
CA LEU A 438 5.23 -2.98 26.13
C LEU A 438 4.40 -3.48 27.32
N ARG A 439 4.84 -4.56 27.98
CA ARG A 439 4.10 -5.20 29.09
C ARG A 439 4.67 -4.87 30.46
N ASP A 440 5.92 -5.24 30.69
CA ASP A 440 6.54 -5.24 32.01
C ASP A 440 7.91 -4.56 31.96
N ILE A 441 8.30 -3.93 33.08
CA ILE A 441 9.64 -3.43 33.32
C ILE A 441 10.21 -4.18 34.52
N VAL A 442 11.33 -4.86 34.32
CA VAL A 442 12.09 -5.53 35.38
C VAL A 442 13.37 -4.74 35.61
N ILE A 443 13.64 -4.41 36.88
CA ILE A 443 14.94 -3.88 37.31
C ILE A 443 15.76 -5.10 37.74
N PRO A 444 16.86 -5.46 37.06
CA PRO A 444 17.71 -6.56 37.51
C PRO A 444 18.20 -6.25 38.93
N GLU A 445 17.99 -7.19 39.86
CA GLU A 445 18.67 -7.16 41.16
C GLU A 445 20.18 -7.29 40.91
N ASP A 446 20.98 -6.49 41.62
CA ASP A 446 22.43 -6.23 41.51
C ASP A 446 23.28 -6.98 40.45
N PRO A 447 24.17 -6.29 39.70
CA PRO A 447 24.96 -6.87 38.60
C PRO A 447 26.06 -7.87 39.02
N GLU A 448 26.16 -8.31 40.27
CA GLU A 448 27.22 -9.22 40.74
C GLU A 448 27.00 -10.72 40.42
N ILE A 449 25.88 -11.11 39.79
CA ILE A 449 25.60 -12.54 39.53
C ILE A 449 25.74 -12.91 38.02
N ALA A 450 25.94 -11.94 37.13
CA ALA A 450 25.98 -12.21 35.69
C ALA A 450 27.33 -12.70 35.13
N GLU A 451 28.40 -12.76 35.93
CA GLU A 451 29.74 -13.20 35.46
C GLU A 451 30.05 -14.70 35.70
N ASN A 452 29.15 -15.50 36.27
CA ASN A 452 29.41 -16.93 36.56
C ASN A 452 28.52 -17.91 35.78
N VAL A 453 28.30 -17.66 34.49
CA VAL A 453 27.74 -18.67 33.58
C VAL A 453 28.62 -18.84 32.34
N GLU A 454 29.89 -19.15 32.56
CA GLU A 454 30.69 -19.88 31.59
C GLU A 454 31.44 -21.04 32.27
N GLN A 455 31.11 -22.25 31.80
CA GLN A 455 31.81 -23.54 31.90
C GLN A 455 31.42 -24.60 32.95
N PRO A 456 31.52 -25.90 32.59
CA PRO A 456 30.72 -26.99 33.14
C PRO A 456 31.53 -28.01 33.96
N CYS A 457 30.90 -28.65 34.96
CA CYS A 457 31.34 -29.93 35.60
C CYS A 457 30.14 -30.52 36.35
N SER A 458 29.51 -31.61 35.89
CA SER A 458 29.78 -33.04 36.21
C SER A 458 29.40 -33.49 37.62
N SER A 459 28.45 -34.45 37.70
CA SER A 459 28.18 -35.50 38.74
C SER A 459 28.11 -35.05 40.21
N ASP A 460 27.16 -35.45 41.06
CA ASP A 460 26.65 -36.79 41.25
C ASP A 460 25.50 -36.79 42.30
N ASN A 461 24.60 -37.78 42.21
CA ASN A 461 23.82 -38.46 43.26
C ASN A 461 22.94 -37.71 44.31
N GLY A 462 21.68 -38.16 44.41
CA GLY A 462 21.15 -38.63 45.71
C GLY A 462 19.74 -38.22 46.15
N ASN A 463 18.78 -39.11 45.90
CA ASN A 463 17.64 -39.53 46.74
C ASN A 463 16.49 -38.58 47.17
N ASN A 464 15.27 -39.09 46.89
CA ASN A 464 14.02 -39.14 47.69
C ASN A 464 13.53 -37.85 48.37
N THR A 465 12.25 -37.47 48.28
CA THR A 465 11.12 -38.23 48.85
C THR A 465 9.78 -37.61 48.41
N LEU A 466 8.78 -38.47 48.17
CA LEU A 466 7.34 -38.20 48.12
C LEU A 466 6.86 -37.26 49.24
N LEU A 467 5.87 -36.40 48.94
CA LEU A 467 4.72 -36.17 49.83
C LEU A 467 3.51 -35.59 49.06
N LYS A 468 2.37 -36.25 49.26
CA LYS A 468 1.04 -36.01 48.72
C LYS A 468 0.29 -34.88 49.44
N GLY A 469 -0.63 -34.27 48.69
CA GLY A 469 -1.97 -33.82 49.13
C GLY A 469 -2.04 -32.32 49.40
N LYS A 470 -3.09 -31.58 49.01
CA LYS A 470 -4.53 -31.89 49.03
C LYS A 470 -5.30 -30.88 48.17
N ASN A 471 -6.40 -31.35 47.56
CA ASN A 471 -7.49 -30.53 47.03
C ASN A 471 -8.17 -29.70 48.13
N VAL A 472 -8.64 -28.50 47.79
CA VAL A 472 -9.89 -27.92 48.29
C VAL A 472 -10.54 -27.14 47.13
N GLU A 473 -11.69 -27.64 46.68
CA GLU A 473 -12.70 -26.93 45.88
C GLU A 473 -13.57 -26.04 46.79
N GLN A 474 -14.45 -25.27 46.14
CA GLN A 474 -15.52 -24.37 46.64
C GLN A 474 -15.12 -22.89 46.69
N GLU A 475 -15.92 -21.93 46.21
CA GLU A 475 -17.31 -21.98 45.77
C GLU A 475 -17.63 -20.73 44.94
N SER A 476 -18.53 -20.94 43.99
CA SER A 476 -19.23 -19.96 43.19
C SER A 476 -20.04 -18.96 44.02
N LYS A 477 -19.99 -17.67 43.66
CA LYS A 477 -21.11 -16.74 43.83
C LYS A 477 -21.33 -15.94 42.55
N THR A 478 -22.40 -16.33 41.87
CA THR A 478 -23.18 -15.56 40.92
C THR A 478 -23.80 -14.36 41.61
N ASP A 479 -23.60 -13.16 41.06
CA ASP A 479 -24.53 -12.04 41.21
C ASP A 479 -25.12 -11.71 39.83
N LYS A 480 -26.46 -11.66 39.83
CA LYS A 480 -27.32 -11.20 38.74
C LYS A 480 -27.59 -9.70 38.93
N ASP A 481 -28.16 -9.13 37.87
CA ASP A 481 -28.73 -7.79 37.73
C ASP A 481 -27.70 -6.79 37.18
N GLU A 482 -27.96 -5.99 36.15
CA GLU A 482 -29.25 -5.45 35.71
C GLU A 482 -29.16 -5.05 34.23
N SER A 483 -30.27 -5.26 33.52
CA SER A 483 -30.48 -4.91 32.12
C SER A 483 -30.40 -3.41 31.87
N SER A 484 -29.53 -2.98 30.95
CA SER A 484 -29.70 -1.72 30.22
C SER A 484 -29.66 -1.98 28.72
N VAL A 485 -30.80 -1.75 28.09
CA VAL A 485 -31.04 -1.90 26.66
C VAL A 485 -30.37 -0.72 25.94
N LEU A 486 -29.27 -0.98 25.25
CA LEU A 486 -28.68 -0.04 24.28
C LEU A 486 -29.39 -0.19 22.92
N PRO A 487 -29.60 0.91 22.18
CA PRO A 487 -30.33 0.90 20.92
C PRO A 487 -29.57 0.13 19.84
N SER A 488 -30.32 -0.63 19.06
CA SER A 488 -29.86 -1.44 17.93
C SER A 488 -29.00 -0.62 16.96
N LYS A 489 -27.75 -1.05 16.79
CA LYS A 489 -26.87 -0.61 15.71
C LYS A 489 -27.52 -0.95 14.37
N ARG A 490 -27.57 0.06 13.48
CA ARG A 490 -27.85 -0.10 12.05
C ARG A 490 -26.90 -1.13 11.47
N SER A 491 -27.47 -2.20 10.94
CA SER A 491 -26.77 -3.12 10.04
C SER A 491 -26.84 -2.60 8.61
N ARG A 492 -25.86 -3.06 7.82
CA ARG A 492 -25.71 -3.03 6.35
C ARG A 492 -24.76 -1.95 5.81
N HIS A 493 -23.72 -2.39 5.10
CA HIS A 493 -23.83 -2.48 3.64
C HIS A 493 -22.90 -3.57 3.09
N ASP A 494 -23.52 -4.54 2.43
CA ASP A 494 -22.89 -5.40 1.44
C ASP A 494 -22.27 -4.53 0.34
N SER A 495 -21.11 -4.95 -0.13
CA SER A 495 -20.41 -4.48 -1.31
C SER A 495 -21.29 -4.58 -2.54
N ASP A 496 -21.81 -3.45 -2.99
CA ASP A 496 -22.16 -3.18 -4.38
C ASP A 496 -22.53 -1.69 -4.49
N THR A 497 -21.53 -0.84 -4.74
CA THR A 497 -21.66 0.41 -5.50
C THR A 497 -20.30 1.11 -5.58
N SER A 498 -19.71 1.08 -6.77
CA SER A 498 -18.73 2.06 -7.22
C SER A 498 -19.34 3.46 -7.11
N THR A 499 -18.95 4.19 -6.06
CA THR A 499 -19.23 5.62 -5.96
C THR A 499 -17.89 6.32 -5.85
N SER A 500 -17.40 6.81 -6.98
CA SER A 500 -16.34 7.80 -7.03
C SER A 500 -16.74 8.99 -6.16
N MET A 501 -16.08 9.16 -5.01
CA MET A 501 -16.15 10.42 -4.28
C MET A 501 -15.41 11.47 -5.11
N ILE A 502 -16.14 12.14 -5.99
CA ILE A 502 -15.73 13.40 -6.59
C ILE A 502 -15.65 14.42 -5.46
N ILE A 503 -14.43 14.67 -4.97
CA ILE A 503 -14.16 15.81 -4.09
C ILE A 503 -14.37 17.08 -4.92
N SER A 504 -15.51 17.73 -4.71
CA SER A 504 -15.81 19.04 -5.28
C SER A 504 -14.89 20.10 -4.63
N TYR A 505 -13.81 20.47 -5.32
CA TYR A 505 -13.02 21.63 -4.96
C TYR A 505 -13.81 22.90 -5.32
N LYS A 506 -14.44 23.51 -4.30
CA LYS A 506 -14.91 24.89 -4.42
C LYS A 506 -13.71 25.83 -4.41
N ASN A 507 -13.58 26.58 -5.50
CA ASN A 507 -12.69 27.72 -5.70
C ASN A 507 -12.53 28.60 -4.45
N TYR A 508 -11.31 28.67 -3.91
CA TYR A 508 -10.86 29.82 -3.13
C TYR A 508 -9.92 30.65 -3.99
N ALA A 509 -10.52 31.46 -4.86
CA ALA A 509 -9.88 32.61 -5.46
C ALA A 509 -10.90 33.73 -5.54
N SER A 510 -10.75 34.76 -4.70
CA SER A 510 -11.21 36.14 -4.92
C SER A 510 -10.87 37.01 -3.71
N PRO A 511 -10.62 38.31 -3.90
CA PRO A 511 -9.76 38.97 -4.88
C PRO A 511 -8.39 39.36 -4.29
#